data_AF-A0A7T1IC70-F1
#
_entry.id   AF-A0A7T1IC70-F1
#
_cell.length_a   1.000
_cell.length_b   1.000
_cell.length_c   1.000
_cell.angle_alpha   90.00
_cell.angle_beta   90.00
_cell.angle_gamma   90.00
#
_symmetry.space_group_name_H-M   'P 1'
#
loop_
_entity.id
_entity.type
_entity.pdbx_description
1 polymer ?
#
loop_
_entity_poly.entity_id
_entity_poly.type
_entity_poly.pdbx_seq_one_letter_code
_entity_poly.pdbx_strand_id
1 'polypeptide(L)'
;MAFALEQGWISWWQRPLRITMVAKSAKSLSPGMEVKLSGLTVGRLKTLSIADDARIIGKLDVDPSYANFIGPSSVLRVDQEGLIGDSFISITPDLSKTKPKELNRASDSTLELPLDPALDTRELLIGLAQTRMRLDATIANAGKVFASDVPITLSSMRQGAGFFSDLAKALQKETEDTAPVVRETLQSGQAGVNQLGAAGVSVIVTSEELRGLIQTLKAMFDR
;
A
#
# COMPACT_ATOMS: atom_id res chain seq x y z
N MET A 1 20.66 24.11 61.63
CA MET A 1 21.15 23.75 60.28
C MET A 1 21.85 22.40 60.36
N ALA A 2 21.28 21.35 59.77
CA ALA A 2 22.00 20.16 59.35
C ALA A 2 21.14 19.49 58.28
N PHE A 3 21.55 19.70 57.03
CA PHE A 3 20.97 19.21 55.79
C PHE A 3 21.43 17.76 55.56
N ALA A 4 20.53 16.95 54.99
CA ALA A 4 20.77 15.83 54.07
C ALA A 4 21.68 14.67 54.54
N LEU A 5 21.13 13.45 54.52
CA LEU A 5 21.68 12.24 53.89
C LEU A 5 20.71 11.09 54.15
N GLU A 6 19.56 11.11 53.47
CA GLU A 6 18.56 10.03 53.53
C GLU A 6 18.38 9.40 52.13
N GLN A 7 19.49 9.00 51.52
CA GLN A 7 19.52 8.23 50.29
C GLN A 7 20.71 7.27 50.35
N GLY A 8 20.45 5.97 50.45
CA GLY A 8 21.48 4.94 50.22
C GLY A 8 21.76 3.98 51.37
N TRP A 9 20.86 3.78 52.33
CA TRP A 9 21.04 2.74 53.34
C TRP A 9 20.39 1.43 52.88
N ILE A 10 21.19 0.60 52.20
CA ILE A 10 21.25 -0.86 52.41
C ILE A 10 20.09 -1.73 51.87
N SER A 11 20.34 -2.39 50.73
CA SER A 11 20.00 -3.80 50.50
C SER A 11 21.20 -4.51 49.84
N TRP A 12 22.28 -4.71 50.61
CA TRP A 12 23.50 -5.41 50.15
C TRP A 12 23.53 -6.90 50.55
N TRP A 13 22.40 -7.47 50.98
CA TRP A 13 22.29 -8.90 51.32
C TRP A 13 21.32 -9.71 50.47
N GLN A 14 20.70 -9.11 49.47
CA GLN A 14 19.85 -9.85 48.54
C GLN A 14 20.58 -10.02 47.21
N ARG A 15 20.61 -11.26 46.71
CA ARG A 15 21.20 -11.57 45.42
C ARG A 15 20.45 -10.80 44.32
N PRO A 16 21.14 -10.11 43.39
CA PRO A 16 20.46 -9.47 42.28
C PRO A 16 19.71 -10.53 41.47
N LEU A 17 18.49 -10.20 41.04
CA LEU A 17 17.74 -11.01 40.08
C LEU A 17 18.46 -10.91 38.74
N ARG A 18 18.96 -12.04 38.24
CA ARG A 18 19.62 -12.13 36.94
C ARG A 18 18.59 -12.47 35.88
N ILE A 19 18.46 -11.59 34.89
CA ILE A 19 17.59 -11.78 33.73
C ILE A 19 18.48 -11.92 32.50
N THR A 20 18.20 -12.91 31.66
CA THR A 20 18.83 -13.02 30.35
C THR A 20 17.88 -12.48 29.30
N MET A 21 18.38 -11.54 28.53
CA MET A 21 17.68 -10.98 27.39
C MET A 21 18.17 -11.65 26.12
N VAL A 22 17.24 -12.03 25.26
CA VAL A 22 17.54 -12.54 23.92
C VAL A 22 17.02 -11.55 22.89
N ALA A 23 17.92 -11.05 22.05
CA ALA A 23 17.63 -10.03 21.05
C ALA A 23 18.11 -10.47 19.65
N LYS A 24 17.40 -10.02 18.62
CA LYS A 24 17.79 -10.22 17.21
C LYS A 24 18.84 -9.20 16.74
N SER A 25 18.97 -8.07 17.42
CA SER A 25 19.90 -6.99 17.05
C SER A 25 20.39 -6.25 18.30
N ALA A 26 21.63 -5.74 18.23
CA ALA A 26 22.28 -4.99 19.29
C ALA A 26 22.15 -3.48 19.08
N LYS A 27 21.41 -3.09 18.04
CA LYS A 27 21.18 -1.68 17.71
C LYS A 27 20.57 -0.99 18.93
N SER A 28 21.24 0.07 19.40
CA SER A 28 20.87 0.84 20.60
C SER A 28 20.99 0.11 21.95
N LEU A 29 21.72 -1.02 22.01
CA LEU A 29 22.10 -1.67 23.27
C LEU A 29 23.53 -1.32 23.65
N SER A 30 23.76 -1.02 24.92
CA SER A 30 25.11 -0.73 25.44
C SER A 30 25.27 -1.21 26.89
N PRO A 31 26.40 -1.85 27.25
CA PRO A 31 26.67 -2.21 28.64
C PRO A 31 26.58 -0.99 29.56
N GLY A 32 26.02 -1.17 30.75
CA GLY A 32 25.80 -0.11 31.73
C GLY A 32 24.45 0.62 31.58
N MET A 33 23.71 0.36 30.49
CA MET A 33 22.39 0.95 30.25
C MET A 33 21.41 0.65 31.39
N GLU A 34 20.59 1.64 31.73
CA GLU A 34 19.61 1.52 32.81
C GLU A 34 18.47 0.59 32.43
N VAL A 35 17.98 -0.15 33.42
CA VAL A 35 16.81 -1.01 33.31
C VAL A 35 15.72 -0.41 34.17
N LYS A 36 14.58 -0.09 33.55
CA LYS A 36 13.43 0.54 34.18
C LYS A 36 12.22 -0.39 34.18
N LEU A 37 11.54 -0.51 35.31
CA LEU A 37 10.24 -1.17 35.42
C LEU A 37 9.17 -0.09 35.60
N SER A 38 8.26 0.04 34.64
CA SER A 38 7.21 1.07 34.68
C SER A 38 7.75 2.50 34.95
N GLY A 39 8.92 2.83 34.39
CA GLY A 39 9.58 4.13 34.57
C GLY A 39 10.49 4.26 35.80
N LEU A 40 10.52 3.28 36.70
CA LEU A 40 11.41 3.27 37.85
C LEU A 40 12.71 2.53 37.53
N THR A 41 13.87 3.12 37.80
CA THR A 41 15.16 2.45 37.62
C THR A 41 15.32 1.32 38.64
N VAL A 42 15.39 0.08 38.15
CA VAL A 42 15.45 -1.15 38.95
C VAL A 42 16.73 -1.93 38.74
N GLY A 43 17.55 -1.59 37.75
CA GLY A 43 18.73 -2.40 37.41
C GLY A 43 19.60 -1.80 36.31
N ARG A 44 20.58 -2.60 35.87
CA ARG A 44 21.48 -2.24 34.76
C ARG A 44 21.84 -3.45 33.90
N LEU A 45 22.04 -3.21 32.61
CA LEU A 45 22.63 -4.18 31.70
C LEU A 45 24.12 -4.37 32.03
N LYS A 46 24.53 -5.59 32.39
CA LYS A 46 25.91 -5.90 32.77
C LYS A 46 26.76 -6.25 31.57
N THR A 47 26.31 -7.20 30.77
CA THR A 47 27.08 -7.73 29.65
C THR A 47 26.20 -7.92 28.44
N LEU A 48 26.80 -7.74 27.27
CA LEU A 48 26.22 -8.05 25.97
C LEU A 48 27.18 -9.00 25.26
N SER A 49 26.65 -10.07 24.65
CA SER A 49 27.44 -11.05 23.93
C SER A 49 26.63 -11.57 22.74
N ILE A 50 27.31 -12.08 21.73
CA ILE A 50 26.68 -12.72 20.58
C ILE A 50 26.83 -14.22 20.76
N ALA A 51 25.72 -14.94 20.64
CA ALA A 51 25.67 -16.40 20.66
C ALA A 51 26.02 -16.97 19.27
N ASP A 52 26.31 -18.27 19.24
CA ASP A 52 26.74 -18.97 18.02
C ASP A 52 25.65 -18.96 16.92
N ASP A 53 24.38 -18.77 17.29
CA ASP A 53 23.24 -18.66 16.38
C ASP A 53 22.97 -17.21 15.92
N ALA A 54 23.96 -16.31 16.10
CA ALA A 54 23.91 -14.89 15.80
C ALA A 54 22.84 -14.10 16.60
N ARG A 55 22.23 -14.70 17.63
CA ARG A 55 21.41 -13.94 18.58
C ARG A 55 22.28 -13.20 19.56
N ILE A 56 21.75 -12.10 20.08
CA ILE A 56 22.43 -11.31 21.11
C ILE A 56 21.86 -11.67 22.46
N ILE A 57 22.76 -12.03 23.37
CA ILE A 57 22.46 -12.38 24.75
C ILE A 57 22.93 -11.25 25.65
N GLY A 58 21.99 -10.62 26.34
CA GLY A 58 22.27 -9.62 27.37
C GLY A 58 22.04 -10.18 28.77
N LYS A 59 22.89 -9.84 29.73
CA LYS A 59 22.67 -10.17 31.16
C LYS A 59 22.34 -8.91 31.93
N LEU A 60 21.19 -8.90 32.58
CA LEU A 60 20.68 -7.78 33.35
C LEU A 60 20.70 -8.15 34.82
N ASP A 61 21.20 -7.24 35.65
CA ASP A 61 21.05 -7.34 37.10
C ASP A 61 19.94 -6.38 37.53
N VAL A 62 18.91 -6.94 38.16
CA VAL A 62 17.75 -6.22 38.69
C VAL A 62 17.68 -6.37 40.20
N ASP A 63 17.25 -5.32 40.89
CA ASP A 63 17.04 -5.34 42.33
C ASP A 63 15.96 -6.39 42.70
N PRO A 64 16.27 -7.31 43.61
CA PRO A 64 15.39 -8.42 43.99
C PRO A 64 14.05 -7.95 44.59
N SER A 65 13.98 -6.73 45.11
CA SER A 65 12.74 -6.12 45.63
C SER A 65 11.64 -6.05 44.57
N TYR A 66 12.01 -6.03 43.29
CA TYR A 66 11.09 -5.96 42.16
C TYR A 66 10.81 -7.31 41.50
N ALA A 67 11.41 -8.41 41.98
CA ALA A 67 11.25 -9.74 41.39
C ALA A 67 9.78 -10.20 41.30
N ASN A 68 8.94 -9.76 42.24
CA ASN A 68 7.51 -10.12 42.24
C ASN A 68 6.71 -9.53 41.07
N PHE A 69 7.25 -8.52 40.37
CA PHE A 69 6.61 -7.86 39.24
C PHE A 69 7.15 -8.32 37.89
N ILE A 70 8.23 -9.12 37.90
CA ILE A 70 8.91 -9.57 36.69
C ILE A 70 8.72 -11.08 36.61
N GLY A 71 8.02 -11.52 35.56
CA GLY A 71 7.67 -12.91 35.38
C GLY A 71 7.76 -13.35 33.92
N PRO A 72 7.34 -14.58 33.60
CA PRO A 72 7.45 -15.13 32.24
C PRO A 72 6.66 -14.36 31.18
N SER A 73 5.62 -13.60 31.57
CA SER A 73 4.87 -12.76 30.63
C SER A 73 5.42 -11.33 30.51
N SER A 74 6.47 -11.01 31.25
CA SER A 74 7.18 -9.74 31.07
C SER A 74 7.86 -9.67 29.71
N VAL A 75 7.88 -8.48 29.13
CA VAL A 75 8.54 -8.21 27.85
C VAL A 75 9.56 -7.11 28.06
N LEU A 76 10.74 -7.28 27.48
CA LEU A 76 11.78 -6.26 27.43
C LEU A 76 11.62 -5.42 26.16
N ARG A 77 11.80 -4.11 26.27
CA ARG A 77 11.93 -3.21 25.12
C ARG A 77 13.09 -2.26 25.34
N VAL A 78 13.67 -1.77 24.25
CA VAL A 78 14.57 -0.62 24.32
C VAL A 78 13.72 0.62 24.08
N ASP A 79 13.72 1.55 25.01
CA ASP A 79 13.06 2.84 24.86
C ASP A 79 14.11 3.95 24.94
N GLN A 80 13.72 5.16 24.59
CA GLN A 80 14.57 6.35 24.66
C GLN A 80 13.88 7.39 25.52
N GLU A 81 14.64 8.04 26.40
CA GLU A 81 14.11 9.14 27.21
C GLU A 81 13.88 10.36 26.29
N GLY A 82 12.62 10.66 25.99
CA GLY A 82 12.27 11.70 25.03
C GLY A 82 12.78 11.41 23.61
N LEU A 83 13.11 12.46 22.85
CA LEU A 83 13.50 12.35 21.44
C LEU A 83 15.02 12.24 21.20
N ILE A 84 15.83 12.66 22.17
CA ILE A 84 17.30 12.78 22.05
C ILE A 84 18.02 12.21 23.28
N GLY A 85 17.30 11.80 24.32
CA GLY A 85 17.91 11.30 25.55
C GLY A 85 18.54 9.93 25.41
N ASP A 86 19.06 9.44 26.53
CA ASP A 86 19.70 8.13 26.58
C ASP A 86 18.67 7.01 26.37
N SER A 87 19.13 5.95 25.71
CA SER A 87 18.35 4.71 25.62
C SER A 87 18.36 3.99 26.95
N PHE A 88 17.23 3.35 27.29
CA PHE A 88 17.09 2.52 28.47
C PHE A 88 16.29 1.26 28.13
N ILE A 89 16.43 0.22 28.95
CA ILE A 89 15.64 -1.01 28.80
C ILE A 89 14.38 -0.86 29.65
N SER A 90 13.20 -0.93 29.05
CA SER A 90 11.95 -1.01 29.78
C SER A 90 11.51 -2.46 29.98
N ILE A 91 11.07 -2.79 31.19
CA ILE A 91 10.44 -4.07 31.53
C ILE A 91 8.95 -3.81 31.72
N THR A 92 8.12 -4.59 31.03
CA THR A 92 6.68 -4.61 31.28
C THR A 92 6.38 -5.53 32.47
N PRO A 93 5.58 -5.10 33.46
CA PRO A 93 5.22 -5.95 34.58
C PRO A 93 4.42 -7.17 34.12
N ASP A 94 4.65 -8.32 34.76
CA ASP A 94 3.84 -9.51 34.55
C ASP A 94 2.48 -9.32 35.24
N LEU A 95 1.44 -9.09 34.43
CA LEU A 95 0.06 -8.91 34.92
C LEU A 95 -0.66 -10.23 35.14
N SER A 96 -0.04 -11.35 34.76
CA SER A 96 -0.58 -12.68 35.04
C SER A 96 -0.41 -12.94 36.53
N LYS A 97 -1.52 -13.09 37.26
CA LYS A 97 -1.53 -13.40 38.71
C LYS A 97 -1.02 -14.82 39.03
N THR A 98 -0.02 -15.32 38.31
CA THR A 98 0.73 -16.51 38.68
C THR A 98 1.65 -16.13 39.84
N LYS A 99 1.31 -16.62 41.04
CA LYS A 99 2.01 -16.31 42.30
C LYS A 99 3.54 -16.42 42.13
N PRO A 100 4.36 -15.46 42.63
CA PRO A 100 5.83 -15.42 42.49
C PRO A 100 6.61 -16.57 43.18
N LYS A 101 5.95 -17.65 43.60
CA LYS A 101 6.51 -18.64 44.52
C LYS A 101 7.53 -19.60 43.88
N GLU A 102 7.64 -19.60 42.56
CA GLU A 102 8.54 -20.49 41.82
C GLU A 102 9.81 -19.78 41.33
N LEU A 103 9.80 -18.45 41.14
CA LEU A 103 11.00 -17.71 40.70
C LEU A 103 12.05 -17.58 41.82
N ASN A 104 11.61 -17.58 43.09
CA ASN A 104 12.51 -17.54 44.26
C ASN A 104 13.09 -18.91 44.65
N ARG A 105 12.58 -20.03 44.11
CA ARG A 105 13.13 -21.38 44.40
C ARG A 105 14.22 -21.80 43.44
N ALA A 106 14.24 -21.23 42.24
CA ALA A 106 15.31 -21.45 41.28
C ALA A 106 16.24 -20.22 41.32
N SER A 107 17.15 -20.18 42.29
CA SER A 107 18.35 -19.32 42.25
C SER A 107 19.28 -19.60 41.04
N ASP A 108 18.81 -20.36 40.05
CA ASP A 108 19.46 -20.80 38.83
C ASP A 108 18.53 -20.70 37.59
N SER A 109 17.26 -20.26 37.75
CA SER A 109 16.38 -20.02 36.60
C SER A 109 16.74 -18.68 35.99
N THR A 110 17.60 -18.74 34.98
CA THR A 110 17.84 -17.65 34.07
C THR A 110 16.51 -17.31 33.38
N LEU A 111 15.86 -16.21 33.77
CA LEU A 111 14.62 -15.76 33.12
C LEU A 111 15.00 -15.22 31.75
N GLU A 112 14.66 -15.97 30.70
CA GLU A 112 14.84 -15.56 29.33
C GLU A 112 13.64 -14.72 28.88
N LEU A 113 13.89 -13.44 28.62
CA LEU A 113 12.88 -12.52 28.13
C LEU A 113 13.20 -12.11 26.68
N PRO A 114 12.23 -12.16 25.77
CA PRO A 114 12.42 -11.65 24.42
C PRO A 114 12.54 -10.13 24.46
N LEU A 115 13.50 -9.59 23.69
CA LEU A 115 13.57 -8.16 23.40
C LEU A 115 12.74 -7.85 22.17
N ASP A 116 11.68 -7.07 22.36
CA ASP A 116 10.93 -6.51 21.24
C ASP A 116 11.70 -5.33 20.62
N PRO A 117 11.76 -5.24 19.28
CA PRO A 117 12.45 -4.17 18.61
C PRO A 117 11.75 -2.82 18.91
N ALA A 118 12.53 -1.87 19.42
CA ALA A 118 12.08 -0.51 19.60
C ALA A 118 11.64 0.09 18.26
N LEU A 119 10.47 0.73 18.22
CA LEU A 119 10.08 1.58 17.09
C LEU A 119 10.90 2.86 17.15
N ASP A 120 11.83 3.02 16.22
CA ASP A 120 12.64 4.25 16.11
C ASP A 120 11.76 5.38 15.56
N THR A 121 11.51 6.43 16.36
CA THR A 121 10.71 7.59 15.94
C THR A 121 11.32 8.31 14.74
N ARG A 122 12.65 8.23 14.53
CA ARG A 122 13.30 8.75 13.32
C ARG A 122 12.88 7.97 12.08
N GLU A 123 12.74 6.65 12.21
CA GLU A 123 12.26 5.80 11.12
C GLU A 123 10.81 6.13 10.75
N LEU A 124 9.97 6.43 11.74
CA LEU A 124 8.61 6.95 11.51
C LEU A 124 8.62 8.33 10.86
N LEU A 125 9.49 9.24 11.28
CA LEU A 125 9.63 10.58 10.66
C LEU A 125 10.11 10.48 9.20
N ILE A 126 11.05 9.58 8.92
CA ILE A 126 11.50 9.27 7.55
C ILE A 126 10.33 8.71 6.73
N GLY A 127 9.59 7.74 7.26
CA GLY A 127 8.41 7.18 6.60
C GLY A 127 7.32 8.23 6.34
N LEU A 128 7.08 9.13 7.30
CA LEU A 128 6.11 10.23 7.15
C LEU A 128 6.57 11.26 6.12
N ALA A 129 7.85 11.61 6.11
CA ALA A 129 8.44 12.51 5.12
C ALA A 129 8.29 11.92 3.69
N GLN A 130 8.58 10.64 3.52
CA GLN A 130 8.39 9.94 2.24
C GLN A 130 6.92 9.90 1.82
N THR A 131 6.01 9.70 2.77
CA THR A 131 4.57 9.69 2.50
C THR A 131 4.08 11.06 2.04
N ARG A 132 4.55 12.15 2.68
CA ARG A 132 4.27 13.51 2.22
C ARG A 132 4.78 13.77 0.81
N MET A 133 6.03 13.40 0.51
CA MET A 133 6.60 13.57 -0.84
C MET A 133 5.79 12.83 -1.91
N ARG A 134 5.32 11.62 -1.62
CA ARG A 134 4.45 10.86 -2.53
C ARG A 134 3.10 11.54 -2.70
N LEU A 135 2.49 12.00 -1.61
CA LEU A 135 1.20 12.68 -1.65
C LEU A 135 1.29 13.98 -2.46
N ASP A 136 2.35 14.78 -2.27
CA ASP A 136 2.59 16.02 -3.02
C ASP A 136 2.76 15.73 -4.52
N ALA A 137 3.50 14.67 -4.88
CA ALA A 137 3.65 14.25 -6.27
C ALA A 137 2.33 13.77 -6.89
N THR A 138 1.50 13.04 -6.14
CA THR A 138 0.16 12.61 -6.60
C THR A 138 -0.78 13.79 -6.78
N ILE A 139 -0.81 14.74 -5.84
CA ILE A 139 -1.64 15.95 -5.96
C ILE A 139 -1.18 16.80 -7.14
N ALA A 140 0.14 16.99 -7.32
CA ALA A 140 0.69 17.73 -8.45
C ALA A 140 0.36 17.06 -9.80
N ASN A 141 0.43 15.73 -9.88
CA ASN A 141 0.07 14.99 -11.09
C ASN A 141 -1.44 15.00 -11.35
N ALA A 142 -2.26 14.85 -10.31
CA ALA A 142 -3.72 14.97 -10.43
C ALA A 142 -4.11 16.36 -10.96
N GLY A 143 -3.51 17.43 -10.42
CA GLY A 143 -3.73 18.80 -10.92
C GLY A 143 -3.38 18.98 -12.39
N LYS A 144 -2.29 18.35 -12.88
CA LYS A 144 -1.91 18.39 -14.30
C LYS A 144 -2.91 17.65 -15.21
N VAL A 145 -3.42 16.50 -14.76
CA VAL A 145 -4.44 15.73 -15.49
C VAL A 145 -5.74 16.53 -15.57
N PHE A 146 -6.21 17.09 -14.46
CA PHE A 146 -7.43 17.91 -14.45
C PHE A 146 -7.29 19.21 -15.26
N ALA A 147 -6.13 19.86 -15.23
CA ALA A 147 -5.89 21.07 -16.01
C ALA A 147 -5.80 20.80 -17.53
N SER A 148 -5.37 19.60 -17.94
CA SER A 148 -5.18 19.25 -19.36
C SER A 148 -6.44 18.66 -20.00
N ASP A 149 -7.21 17.84 -19.28
CA ASP A 149 -8.30 17.05 -19.89
C ASP A 149 -9.65 17.79 -19.94
N VAL A 150 -9.89 18.75 -19.03
CA VAL A 150 -11.13 19.53 -19.02
C VAL A 150 -11.28 20.41 -20.28
N PRO A 151 -10.26 21.18 -20.71
CA PRO A 151 -10.36 21.97 -21.94
C PRO A 151 -10.44 21.11 -23.21
N ILE A 152 -9.72 19.99 -23.26
CA ILE A 152 -9.71 19.10 -24.43
C ILE A 152 -11.08 18.44 -24.61
N THR A 153 -11.70 17.97 -23.53
CA THR A 153 -13.03 17.34 -23.56
C THR A 153 -14.13 18.36 -23.91
N LEU A 154 -14.06 19.58 -23.36
CA LEU A 154 -15.01 20.65 -23.68
C LEU A 154 -14.88 21.14 -25.13
N SER A 155 -13.65 21.22 -25.65
CA SER A 155 -13.41 21.67 -27.03
C SER A 155 -13.85 20.62 -28.06
N SER A 156 -13.61 19.33 -27.80
CA SER A 156 -14.08 18.22 -28.64
C SER A 156 -15.60 18.05 -28.60
N MET A 157 -16.27 18.22 -27.45
CA MET A 157 -17.74 18.27 -27.37
C MET A 157 -18.31 19.42 -28.21
N ARG A 158 -17.70 20.60 -28.15
CA ARG A 158 -18.15 21.77 -28.91
C ARG A 158 -17.95 21.58 -30.42
N GLN A 159 -16.84 20.97 -30.84
CA GLN A 159 -16.61 20.62 -32.24
C GLN A 159 -17.62 19.57 -32.73
N GLY A 160 -17.86 18.51 -31.94
CA GLY A 160 -18.86 17.49 -32.27
C GLY A 160 -20.26 18.09 -32.47
N ALA A 161 -20.69 18.97 -31.58
CA ALA A 161 -21.98 19.67 -31.72
C ALA A 161 -22.08 20.50 -33.02
N GLY A 162 -20.97 21.11 -33.46
CA GLY A 162 -20.88 21.80 -34.74
C GLY A 162 -21.08 20.86 -35.93
N PHE A 163 -20.32 19.76 -35.99
CA PHE A 163 -20.45 18.75 -37.05
C PHE A 163 -21.87 18.18 -37.17
N PHE A 164 -22.53 17.90 -36.04
CA PHE A 164 -23.92 17.44 -36.04
C PHE A 164 -24.87 18.49 -36.61
N SER A 165 -24.69 19.76 -36.25
CA SER A 165 -25.50 20.85 -36.81
C SER A 165 -25.30 21.00 -38.32
N ASP A 166 -24.08 20.83 -38.82
CA ASP A 166 -23.78 20.96 -40.23
C ASP A 166 -24.32 19.79 -41.03
N LEU A 167 -24.24 18.57 -40.49
CA LEU A 167 -24.84 17.38 -41.09
C LEU A 167 -26.37 17.47 -41.16
N ALA A 168 -27.01 17.97 -40.09
CA ALA A 168 -28.45 18.22 -40.08
C ALA A 168 -28.87 19.24 -41.15
N LYS A 169 -28.10 20.32 -41.32
CA LYS A 169 -28.33 21.31 -42.39
C LYS A 169 -28.14 20.74 -43.79
N ALA A 170 -27.11 19.91 -43.98
CA ALA A 170 -26.84 19.27 -45.26
C ALA A 170 -27.96 18.31 -45.65
N LEU A 171 -28.40 17.45 -44.72
CA LEU A 171 -29.54 16.54 -44.93
C LEU A 171 -30.84 17.30 -45.21
N GLN A 172 -31.10 18.37 -44.48
CA GLN A 172 -32.29 19.18 -44.70
C GLN A 172 -32.28 19.82 -46.10
N LYS A 173 -31.14 20.38 -46.49
CA LYS A 173 -30.95 20.96 -47.82
C LYS A 173 -31.09 19.93 -48.94
N GLU A 174 -30.48 18.76 -48.79
CA GLU A 174 -30.55 17.69 -49.78
C GLU A 174 -31.96 17.10 -49.89
N THR A 175 -32.71 17.05 -48.79
CA THR A 175 -34.12 16.61 -48.79
C THR A 175 -35.03 17.64 -49.47
N GLU A 176 -34.79 18.94 -49.26
CA GLU A 176 -35.50 20.02 -49.96
C GLU A 176 -35.24 20.01 -51.47
N ASP A 177 -33.98 19.77 -51.89
CA ASP A 177 -33.59 19.74 -53.30
C ASP A 177 -33.98 18.41 -54.00
N THR A 178 -34.06 17.29 -53.27
CA THR A 178 -34.36 15.95 -53.83
C THR A 178 -35.86 15.65 -53.92
N ALA A 179 -36.68 16.22 -53.03
CA ALA A 179 -38.13 16.03 -53.02
C ALA A 179 -38.83 16.26 -54.38
N PRO A 180 -38.52 17.33 -55.16
CA PRO A 180 -39.14 17.54 -56.47
C PRO A 180 -38.69 16.50 -57.52
N VAL A 181 -37.40 16.13 -57.54
CA VAL A 181 -36.82 15.18 -58.51
C VAL A 181 -37.36 13.76 -58.31
N VAL A 182 -37.54 13.34 -57.05
CA VAL A 182 -38.17 12.04 -56.72
C VAL A 182 -39.64 12.02 -57.16
N ARG A 183 -40.35 13.15 -57.05
CA ARG A 183 -41.74 13.25 -57.50
C ARG A 183 -41.86 13.14 -59.02
N GLU A 184 -40.92 13.75 -59.75
CA GLU A 184 -40.85 13.71 -61.21
C GLU A 184 -40.44 12.33 -61.75
N THR A 185 -39.49 11.66 -61.11
CA THR A 185 -39.07 10.30 -61.46
C THR A 185 -40.15 9.25 -61.16
N LEU A 186 -40.90 9.41 -60.08
CA LEU A 186 -42.06 8.55 -59.81
C LEU A 186 -43.17 8.73 -60.85
N GLN A 187 -43.44 9.97 -61.28
CA GLN A 187 -44.44 10.23 -62.33
C GLN A 187 -44.01 9.68 -63.70
N SER A 188 -42.73 9.85 -64.08
CA SER A 188 -42.20 9.32 -65.34
C SER A 188 -42.03 7.80 -65.32
N GLY A 189 -41.63 7.21 -64.20
CA GLY A 189 -41.56 5.75 -64.00
C GLY A 189 -42.92 5.07 -64.08
N GLN A 190 -43.97 5.67 -63.51
CA GLN A 190 -45.35 5.16 -63.62
C GLN A 190 -45.82 5.14 -65.08
N ALA A 191 -45.45 6.16 -65.87
CA ALA A 191 -45.73 6.21 -67.30
C ALA A 191 -44.98 5.13 -68.09
N GLY A 192 -43.71 4.87 -67.75
CA GLY A 192 -42.89 3.83 -68.38
C GLY A 192 -43.34 2.40 -68.05
N VAL A 193 -43.77 2.13 -66.80
CA VAL A 193 -44.28 0.81 -66.40
C VAL A 193 -45.59 0.47 -67.10
N ASN A 194 -46.46 1.45 -67.33
CA ASN A 194 -47.67 1.26 -68.15
C ASN A 194 -47.34 0.92 -69.61
N GLN A 195 -46.20 1.37 -70.14
CA GLN A 195 -45.74 1.02 -71.50
C GLN A 195 -45.07 -0.36 -71.54
N LEU A 196 -44.30 -0.72 -70.51
CA LEU A 196 -43.59 -2.01 -70.43
C LEU A 196 -44.53 -3.20 -70.15
N GLY A 197 -45.64 -2.98 -69.44
CA GLY A 197 -46.71 -3.98 -69.30
C GLY A 197 -47.31 -4.45 -70.63
N ALA A 198 -47.14 -3.67 -71.71
CA ALA A 198 -47.58 -4.04 -73.06
C ALA A 198 -46.55 -4.86 -73.85
N ALA A 199 -45.30 -4.98 -73.38
CA ALA A 199 -44.19 -5.62 -74.12
C ALA A 199 -43.38 -6.57 -73.20
N GLY A 200 -43.93 -7.74 -72.87
CA GLY A 200 -43.29 -8.68 -71.93
C GLY A 200 -42.16 -9.52 -72.53
N VAL A 201 -40.93 -9.38 -72.01
CA VAL A 201 -39.80 -10.33 -72.22
C VAL A 201 -38.89 -10.35 -70.98
N SER A 202 -38.43 -11.54 -70.52
CA SER A 202 -37.35 -11.73 -69.54
C SER A 202 -36.34 -12.78 -70.02
N VAL A 203 -35.05 -12.63 -69.68
CA VAL A 203 -33.95 -13.56 -69.99
C VAL A 203 -33.16 -13.87 -68.71
N ILE A 204 -32.84 -15.14 -68.46
CA ILE A 204 -32.06 -15.62 -67.30
C ILE A 204 -30.73 -16.19 -67.80
N VAL A 205 -29.60 -15.73 -67.24
CA VAL A 205 -28.23 -16.18 -67.55
C VAL A 205 -27.88 -17.42 -66.70
N THR A 206 -27.29 -18.46 -67.30
CA THR A 206 -27.09 -19.80 -66.72
C THR A 206 -25.71 -20.02 -66.09
N SER A 207 -25.68 -21.00 -65.16
CA SER A 207 -24.59 -21.45 -64.25
C SER A 207 -23.19 -21.65 -64.84
N GLU A 208 -23.02 -21.73 -66.15
CA GLU A 208 -21.75 -22.03 -66.80
C GLU A 208 -20.74 -20.87 -66.73
N GLU A 209 -21.22 -19.63 -66.82
CA GLU A 209 -20.37 -18.44 -66.67
C GLU A 209 -19.81 -18.30 -65.25
N LEU A 210 -20.59 -18.71 -64.24
CA LEU A 210 -20.15 -18.69 -62.84
C LEU A 210 -19.01 -19.68 -62.58
N ARG A 211 -18.99 -20.81 -63.27
CA ARG A 211 -17.92 -21.82 -63.11
C ARG A 211 -16.59 -21.36 -63.70
N GLY A 212 -16.61 -20.63 -64.82
CA GLY A 212 -15.42 -20.08 -65.44
C GLY A 212 -14.69 -19.10 -64.52
N LEU A 213 -15.44 -18.18 -63.91
CA LEU A 213 -14.90 -17.15 -63.02
C LEU A 213 -14.19 -17.71 -61.78
N ILE A 214 -14.71 -18.78 -61.19
CA ILE A 214 -14.13 -19.40 -59.99
C ILE A 214 -12.76 -20.05 -60.30
N GLN A 215 -12.60 -20.63 -61.50
CA GLN A 215 -11.32 -21.22 -61.90
C GLN A 215 -10.24 -20.17 -62.15
N THR A 216 -10.62 -19.04 -62.76
CA THR A 216 -9.69 -17.93 -63.01
C THR A 216 -9.19 -17.29 -61.70
N LEU A 217 -10.07 -17.19 -60.70
CA LEU A 217 -9.71 -16.68 -59.37
C LEU A 217 -8.72 -17.59 -58.64
N LYS A 218 -8.85 -18.91 -58.79
CA LYS A 218 -7.97 -19.88 -58.12
C LYS A 218 -6.55 -19.89 -58.68
N ALA A 219 -6.38 -19.63 -59.98
CA ALA A 219 -5.07 -19.58 -60.63
C ALA A 219 -4.25 -18.32 -60.28
N MET A 220 -4.89 -17.24 -59.84
CA MET A 220 -4.20 -15.99 -59.45
C MET A 220 -3.61 -16.01 -58.04
N PHE A 221 -4.04 -16.91 -57.16
CA PHE A 221 -3.64 -16.90 -55.75
C PHE A 221 -2.47 -17.83 -55.40
N ASP A 222 -1.97 -18.61 -56.37
CA ASP A 222 -0.99 -19.69 -56.16
C ASP A 222 0.40 -19.38 -56.77
N ARG A 223 0.78 -18.09 -56.86
CA ARG A 223 2.08 -17.65 -57.41
C ARG A 223 2.76 -16.57 -56.57
#